data_AF-A0A9E4U7Y3-F1
#
_entry.id   AF-A0A9E4U7Y3-F1
#
_cell.length_a   1.000
_cell.length_b   1.000
_cell.length_c   1.000
_cell.angle_alpha   90.00
_cell.angle_beta   90.00
_cell.angle_gamma   90.00
#
_symmetry.space_group_name_H-M   'P 1'
#
loop_
_entity.id
_entity.type
_entity.pdbx_description
1 polymer ?
#
loop_
_entity_poly.entity_id
_entity_poly.type
_entity_poly.pdbx_seq_one_letter_code
_entity_poly.pdbx_strand_id
1 'polypeptide(L)'
;MMKNIVRKFLSGQRGFTLVEILIAMAILGIVAAVAIPTVANIKSRSETKANAGELSNVQAALDAMMSDTELEAVTAITQPNATDNMGAFPDAGSRLNGGSNGDYMRQATTKCSYYVSTSGMVSQDPC
;
A
#
# COMPACT_ATOMS: atom_id res chain seq x y z
N MET A 1 -40.44 19.62 30.90
CA MET A 1 -39.47 19.72 32.04
C MET A 1 -38.03 19.67 31.51
N MET A 2 -37.60 20.62 30.67
CA MET A 2 -36.34 20.50 29.90
C MET A 2 -35.56 21.82 29.76
N LYS A 3 -36.01 22.90 30.41
CA LYS A 3 -35.42 24.25 30.30
C LYS A 3 -34.23 24.50 31.24
N ASN A 4 -33.99 23.62 32.21
CA ASN A 4 -32.93 23.81 33.22
C ASN A 4 -31.58 23.16 32.85
N ILE A 5 -31.56 22.23 31.88
CA ILE A 5 -30.33 21.55 31.45
C ILE A 5 -29.49 22.46 30.53
N VAL A 6 -30.14 23.17 29.61
CA VAL A 6 -29.46 24.05 28.62
C VAL A 6 -28.73 25.22 29.29
N ARG A 7 -29.31 25.82 30.33
CA ARG A 7 -28.69 26.95 31.05
C ARG A 7 -27.42 26.58 31.82
N LYS A 8 -27.24 25.30 32.16
CA LYS A 8 -26.05 24.81 32.91
C LYS A 8 -24.81 24.66 32.02
N PHE A 9 -24.97 24.50 30.70
CA PHE A 9 -23.87 24.40 29.74
C PHE A 9 -23.31 25.76 29.27
N LEU A 10 -24.10 26.83 29.40
CA LEU A 10 -23.70 28.19 29.03
C LEU A 10 -23.06 28.99 30.19
N SER A 11 -23.19 28.50 31.43
CA SER A 11 -22.80 29.24 32.64
C SER A 11 -21.36 28.94 33.14
N GLY A 12 -20.53 28.29 32.33
CA GLY A 12 -19.14 27.94 32.68
C GLY A 12 -18.11 28.16 31.57
N GLN A 13 -18.48 28.81 30.46
CA GLN A 13 -17.57 29.05 29.34
C GLN A 13 -16.68 30.26 29.62
N ARG A 14 -15.55 30.04 30.32
CA ARG A 14 -14.42 30.97 30.26
C ARG A 14 -13.87 30.91 28.84
N GLY A 15 -14.08 31.97 28.07
CA GLY A 15 -13.62 32.07 26.68
C GLY A 15 -12.10 32.11 26.61
N PHE A 16 -11.53 31.43 25.61
CA PHE A 16 -10.12 31.57 25.22
C PHE A 16 -9.86 33.03 24.80
N THR A 17 -8.71 33.59 25.19
CA THR A 17 -8.34 34.92 24.71
C THR A 17 -7.92 34.85 23.24
N LEU A 18 -8.17 35.92 22.47
CA LEU A 18 -7.69 36.03 21.08
C LEU A 18 -6.17 35.91 21.00
N VAL A 19 -5.46 36.41 22.02
CA VAL A 19 -4.00 36.35 22.13
C VAL A 19 -3.53 34.89 22.29
N GLU A 20 -4.24 34.07 23.07
CA GLU A 20 -3.92 32.64 23.21
C GLU A 20 -4.08 31.88 21.89
N ILE A 21 -5.17 32.12 21.16
CA ILE A 21 -5.37 31.48 19.85
C ILE A 21 -4.29 31.93 18.86
N LEU A 22 -3.90 33.21 18.88
CA LEU A 22 -2.89 33.76 17.98
C LEU A 22 -1.50 33.14 18.24
N ILE A 23 -1.07 33.06 19.50
CA ILE A 23 0.21 32.43 19.86
C ILE A 23 0.18 30.94 19.53
N ALA A 24 -0.93 30.24 19.79
CA ALA A 24 -1.06 28.83 19.45
C ALA A 24 -0.91 28.59 17.94
N MET A 25 -1.56 29.39 17.10
CA MET A 25 -1.43 29.29 15.64
C MET A 25 -0.02 29.62 15.15
N ALA A 26 0.66 30.58 15.78
CA ALA A 26 2.05 30.89 15.45
C ALA A 26 2.97 29.69 15.70
N ILE A 27 2.83 29.01 16.85
CA ILE A 27 3.61 27.81 17.18
C ILE A 27 3.25 26.65 16.24
N LEU A 28 1.95 26.41 16.02
CA LEU A 28 1.47 25.37 15.08
C LEU A 28 1.99 25.60 13.66
N GLY A 29 2.07 26.86 13.21
CA GLY A 29 2.62 27.22 11.90
C GLY A 29 4.09 26.84 11.75
N ILE A 30 4.91 27.08 12.78
CA ILE A 30 6.34 26.70 12.79
C ILE A 30 6.49 25.18 12.73
N VAL A 31 5.72 24.44 13.55
CA VAL A 31 5.76 22.97 13.56
C VAL A 31 5.30 22.40 12.23
N ALA A 32 4.21 22.93 11.66
CA ALA A 32 3.67 22.49 10.38
C ALA A 32 4.66 22.70 9.23
N ALA A 33 5.41 23.80 9.22
CA ALA A 33 6.40 24.09 8.19
C ALA A 33 7.50 23.02 8.08
N VAL A 34 7.92 22.43 9.20
CA VAL A 34 8.92 21.35 9.22
C VAL A 34 8.28 19.97 9.05
N ALA A 35 7.10 19.75 9.63
CA ALA A 35 6.42 18.46 9.62
C ALA A 35 5.85 18.08 8.24
N ILE A 36 5.28 19.02 7.49
CA ILE A 36 4.65 18.74 6.20
C ILE A 36 5.64 18.15 5.18
N PRO A 37 6.80 18.78 4.88
CA PRO A 37 7.74 18.24 3.89
C PRO A 37 8.36 16.91 4.34
N THR A 38 8.59 16.73 5.65
CA THR A 38 9.19 15.49 6.17
C THR A 38 8.22 14.32 6.06
N VAL A 39 6.95 14.50 6.44
CA VAL A 39 5.91 13.47 6.31
C VAL A 39 5.67 13.11 4.85
N ALA A 40 5.63 14.09 3.94
CA ALA A 40 5.48 13.83 2.50
C ALA A 40 6.63 12.95 1.96
N ASN A 41 7.87 13.24 2.34
CA ASN A 41 9.03 12.45 1.95
C ASN A 41 9.02 11.03 2.55
N ILE A 42 8.62 10.89 3.82
CA ILE A 42 8.50 9.58 4.47
C ILE A 42 7.44 8.74 3.77
N LYS A 43 6.30 9.33 3.41
CA LYS A 43 5.23 8.63 2.70
C LYS A 43 5.72 8.09 1.35
N SER A 44 6.32 8.94 0.53
CA SER A 44 6.86 8.53 -0.78
C SER A 44 7.92 7.43 -0.64
N ARG A 45 8.88 7.57 0.29
CA ARG A 45 9.90 6.54 0.52
C ARG A 45 9.30 5.24 1.06
N SER A 46 8.27 5.33 1.90
CA SER A 46 7.58 4.15 2.43
C SER A 46 6.84 3.41 1.31
N GLU A 47 6.20 4.14 0.39
CA GLU A 47 5.56 3.55 -0.78
C GLU A 47 6.58 2.87 -1.69
N THR A 48 7.71 3.50 -2.02
CA THR A 48 8.76 2.84 -2.83
C THR A 48 9.29 1.57 -2.16
N LYS A 49 9.52 1.60 -0.85
CA LYS A 49 9.96 0.41 -0.11
C LYS A 49 8.90 -0.68 -0.06
N ALA A 50 7.63 -0.31 0.11
CA ALA A 50 6.52 -1.25 0.09
C ALA A 50 6.39 -1.91 -1.29
N ASN A 51 6.48 -1.13 -2.37
CA ASN A 51 6.43 -1.63 -3.75
C ASN A 51 7.62 -2.58 -4.04
N ALA A 52 8.83 -2.26 -3.56
CA ALA A 52 9.99 -3.14 -3.70
C ALA A 52 9.86 -4.43 -2.88
N GLY A 53 9.29 -4.36 -1.68
CA GLY A 53 8.98 -5.54 -0.88
C GLY A 53 7.92 -6.43 -1.53
N GLU A 54 6.90 -5.82 -2.13
CA GLU A 54 5.88 -6.53 -2.90
C GLU A 54 6.49 -7.27 -4.10
N LEU A 55 7.36 -6.61 -4.89
CA LEU A 55 8.09 -7.26 -5.98
C LEU A 55 8.87 -8.49 -5.52
N SER A 56 9.58 -8.39 -4.39
CA SER A 56 10.32 -9.51 -3.82
C SER A 56 9.39 -10.66 -3.39
N ASN A 57 8.20 -10.34 -2.88
CA ASN A 57 7.23 -11.35 -2.48
C ASN A 57 6.64 -12.07 -3.69
N VAL A 58 6.35 -11.34 -4.78
CA VAL A 58 5.85 -11.93 -6.03
C VAL A 58 6.91 -12.83 -6.67
N GLN A 59 8.17 -12.39 -6.71
CA GLN A 59 9.29 -13.21 -7.19
C GLN A 59 9.43 -14.49 -6.37
N ALA A 60 9.47 -14.38 -5.03
CA ALA A 60 9.60 -15.55 -4.16
C ALA A 60 8.43 -16.54 -4.31
N ALA A 61 7.22 -16.03 -4.52
CA ALA A 61 6.05 -16.88 -4.76
C ALA A 61 6.12 -17.60 -6.10
N LEU A 62 6.63 -16.93 -7.14
CA LEU A 62 6.87 -17.54 -8.45
C LEU A 62 7.97 -18.59 -8.41
N ASP A 63 9.07 -18.32 -7.72
CA ASP A 63 10.15 -19.29 -7.53
C ASP A 63 9.66 -20.53 -6.77
N ALA A 64 8.84 -20.33 -5.72
CA ALA A 64 8.23 -21.43 -4.98
C ALA A 64 7.28 -22.25 -5.86
N MET A 65 6.44 -21.59 -6.65
CA MET A 65 5.55 -22.27 -7.59
C MET A 65 6.33 -23.08 -8.62
N MET A 66 7.35 -22.49 -9.25
CA MET A 66 8.18 -23.17 -10.25
C MET A 66 8.92 -24.37 -9.64
N SER A 67 9.40 -24.24 -8.40
CA SER A 67 10.03 -25.34 -7.67
C SER A 67 9.06 -26.48 -7.34
N ASP A 68 7.86 -26.16 -6.85
CA ASP A 68 6.87 -27.16 -6.42
C ASP A 68 6.23 -27.90 -7.60
N THR A 69 6.21 -27.26 -8.77
CA THR A 69 5.60 -27.80 -10.00
C THR A 69 6.62 -28.29 -11.02
N GLU A 70 7.92 -28.26 -10.65
CA GLU A 70 9.05 -28.67 -11.50
C GLU A 70 9.05 -27.96 -12.86
N LEU A 71 8.66 -26.68 -12.88
CA LEU A 71 8.61 -25.87 -14.09
C LEU A 71 9.95 -25.20 -14.37
N GLU A 72 10.52 -25.52 -15.52
CA GLU A 72 11.71 -24.85 -16.06
C GLU A 72 11.38 -23.52 -16.74
N ALA A 73 10.10 -23.30 -17.09
CA ALA A 73 9.64 -22.09 -17.73
C ALA A 73 8.17 -21.79 -17.42
N VAL A 74 7.83 -20.51 -17.40
CA VAL A 74 6.46 -20.00 -17.27
C VAL A 74 6.04 -19.30 -18.55
N THR A 75 4.73 -19.10 -18.72
CA THR A 75 4.25 -18.29 -19.84
C THR A 75 4.59 -16.82 -19.55
N ALA A 76 5.27 -16.15 -20.48
CA ALA A 76 5.67 -14.77 -20.24
C ALA A 76 4.47 -13.82 -20.28
N ILE A 77 4.44 -12.87 -19.34
CA ILE A 77 3.62 -11.66 -19.44
C ILE A 77 4.57 -10.53 -19.78
N THR A 78 4.48 -10.01 -21.00
CA THR A 78 5.35 -8.93 -21.50
C THR A 78 4.62 -7.60 -21.57
N GLN A 79 5.39 -6.51 -21.66
CA GLN A 79 4.84 -5.18 -21.97
C GLN A 79 4.01 -5.19 -23.26
N PRO A 80 2.87 -4.46 -23.30
CA PRO A 80 2.30 -3.58 -22.26
C PRO A 80 1.30 -4.26 -21.30
N ASN A 81 1.25 -5.60 -21.24
CA ASN A 81 0.17 -6.34 -20.58
C ASN A 81 0.46 -6.69 -19.11
N ALA A 82 1.11 -5.82 -18.34
CA ALA A 82 1.36 -6.11 -16.93
C ALA A 82 0.05 -6.31 -16.19
N THR A 83 0.11 -7.12 -15.14
CA THR A 83 -1.07 -7.45 -14.35
C THR A 83 -0.78 -7.34 -12.87
N ASP A 84 -1.74 -6.80 -12.13
CA ASP A 84 -1.81 -6.80 -10.67
C ASP A 84 -2.55 -8.03 -10.13
N ASN A 85 -3.19 -8.80 -11.00
CA ASN A 85 -3.90 -10.02 -10.64
C ASN A 85 -2.91 -11.17 -10.50
N MET A 86 -2.64 -11.61 -9.27
CA MET A 86 -1.73 -12.74 -8.99
C MET A 86 -2.27 -14.06 -9.52
N GLY A 87 -3.59 -14.14 -9.71
CA GLY A 87 -4.17 -15.24 -10.46
C GLY A 87 -3.73 -15.21 -11.92
N ALA A 88 -3.51 -14.07 -12.55
CA ALA A 88 -3.19 -14.01 -13.99
C ALA A 88 -1.77 -14.50 -14.36
N PHE A 89 -0.89 -14.72 -13.38
CA PHE A 89 0.45 -15.26 -13.61
C PHE A 89 0.37 -16.69 -14.16
N PRO A 90 0.83 -16.93 -15.40
CA PRO A 90 0.47 -18.13 -16.13
C PRO A 90 1.54 -19.24 -16.08
N ASP A 91 1.12 -20.43 -15.67
CA ASP A 91 1.72 -21.69 -16.10
C ASP A 91 0.63 -22.72 -16.51
N ALA A 92 1.06 -23.93 -16.90
CA ALA A 92 0.26 -25.09 -17.33
C ALA A 92 -0.75 -25.63 -16.29
N GLY A 93 -1.52 -24.76 -15.63
CA GLY A 93 -2.58 -25.09 -14.68
C GLY A 93 -2.32 -24.61 -13.25
N SER A 94 -1.11 -24.11 -12.97
CA SER A 94 -0.79 -23.43 -11.72
C SER A 94 -0.71 -21.92 -11.92
N ARG A 95 -0.99 -21.23 -10.82
CA ARG A 95 -1.18 -19.77 -10.73
C ARG A 95 -0.66 -19.37 -9.36
N LEU A 96 -0.14 -18.15 -9.21
CA LEU A 96 0.31 -17.68 -7.89
C LEU A 96 -0.85 -17.60 -6.88
N ASN A 97 -2.07 -17.35 -7.36
CA ASN A 97 -3.30 -17.39 -6.57
C ASN A 97 -4.43 -18.06 -7.35
N GLY A 98 -5.07 -19.08 -6.77
CA GLY A 98 -6.20 -19.83 -7.34
C GLY A 98 -5.80 -20.95 -8.32
N GLY A 99 -4.59 -21.49 -8.21
CA GLY A 99 -4.09 -22.58 -9.06
C GLY A 99 -4.46 -23.99 -8.57
N SER A 100 -4.24 -25.00 -9.41
CA SER A 100 -4.54 -26.41 -9.10
C SER A 100 -3.67 -26.98 -7.96
N ASN A 101 -2.49 -26.40 -7.76
CA ASN A 101 -1.51 -26.79 -6.73
C ASN A 101 -1.57 -25.93 -5.46
N GLY A 102 -2.63 -25.14 -5.28
CA GLY A 102 -2.81 -24.24 -4.14
C GLY A 102 -2.30 -22.81 -4.38
N ASP A 103 -2.43 -21.96 -3.35
CA ASP A 103 -2.08 -20.54 -3.41
C ASP A 103 -0.66 -20.30 -2.90
N TYR A 104 0.21 -19.76 -3.76
CA TYR A 104 1.59 -19.34 -3.41
C TYR A 104 1.63 -17.90 -2.89
N MET A 105 0.63 -17.09 -3.23
CA MET A 105 0.39 -15.77 -2.66
C MET A 105 -0.97 -15.69 -1.98
N ARG A 106 -1.03 -15.04 -0.83
CA ARG A 106 -2.29 -14.78 -0.10
C ARG A 106 -3.13 -13.65 -0.70
N GLN A 107 -2.50 -12.75 -1.44
CA GLN A 107 -3.17 -11.60 -2.04
C GLN A 107 -3.53 -11.94 -3.48
N ALA A 108 -4.81 -11.78 -3.83
CA ALA A 108 -5.28 -11.96 -5.20
C ALA A 108 -4.88 -10.79 -6.12
N THR A 109 -4.75 -9.58 -5.55
CA THR A 109 -4.40 -8.37 -6.28
C THR A 109 -3.32 -7.59 -5.54
N THR A 110 -2.28 -7.18 -6.27
CA THR A 110 -1.16 -6.37 -5.77
C THR A 110 -1.40 -4.87 -6.01
N LYS A 111 -0.57 -4.01 -5.38
CA LYS A 111 -0.67 -2.55 -5.61
C LYS A 111 -0.15 -2.16 -6.99
N CYS A 112 0.95 -2.79 -7.42
CA CYS A 112 1.57 -2.54 -8.71
C CYS A 112 1.24 -3.67 -9.69
N SER A 113 1.41 -3.40 -10.97
CA SER A 113 1.29 -4.41 -12.02
C SER A 113 2.67 -4.98 -12.34
N TYR A 114 2.72 -6.25 -12.75
CA TYR A 114 3.95 -7.00 -12.94
C TYR A 114 3.98 -7.75 -14.27
N TYR A 115 5.19 -7.95 -14.76
CA TYR A 115 5.57 -8.75 -15.91
C TYR A 115 6.36 -9.96 -15.45
N VAL A 116 6.37 -11.01 -16.25
CA VAL A 116 7.17 -12.20 -15.98
C VAL A 116 7.84 -12.67 -17.27
N SER A 117 9.14 -12.95 -17.23
CA SER A 117 9.86 -13.56 -18.34
C SER A 117 9.57 -15.05 -18.42
N THR A 118 9.90 -15.69 -19.54
CA THR A 118 9.78 -17.15 -19.67
C THR A 118 10.63 -17.92 -18.65
N SER A 119 11.70 -17.31 -18.13
CA SER A 119 12.58 -17.90 -17.12
C SER A 119 12.10 -17.67 -15.68
N GLY A 120 10.91 -17.10 -15.48
CA GLY A 120 10.39 -16.83 -14.14
C GLY A 120 10.90 -15.54 -13.49
N MET A 121 11.55 -14.64 -14.23
CA MET A 121 11.98 -13.35 -13.66
C MET A 121 10.82 -12.37 -13.66
N VAL A 122 10.43 -11.90 -12.47
CA VAL A 122 9.38 -10.89 -12.27
C VAL A 122 9.97 -9.50 -12.42
N SER A 123 9.24 -8.60 -13.08
CA SER A 123 9.56 -7.18 -13.16
C SER A 123 8.31 -6.33 -12.92
N GLN A 124 8.49 -5.19 -12.28
CA GLN A 124 7.40 -4.30 -11.90
C GLN A 124 7.20 -3.21 -12.96
N ASP A 125 5.94 -2.95 -13.33
CA ASP A 125 5.54 -1.76 -14.08
C ASP A 125 5.46 -0.56 -13.13
N PRO A 126 5.71 0.69 -13.58
CA PRO A 126 5.59 1.85 -12.71
C PRO A 126 4.24 1.93 -12.03
N CYS A 127 4.30 2.01 -10.70
CA CYS A 127 3.21 2.43 -9.83
C CYS A 127 3.50 3.85 -9.30
#